data_AF-A0A958SWY7-F1
#
_entry.id   AF-A0A958SWY7-F1
#
_cell.length_a   1.000
_cell.length_b   1.000
_cell.length_c   1.000
_cell.angle_alpha   90.00
_cell.angle_beta   90.00
_cell.angle_gamma   90.00
#
_symmetry.space_group_name_H-M   'P 1'
#
loop_
_entity.id
_entity.type
_entity.pdbx_description
1 polymer ?
#
loop_
_entity_poly.entity_id
_entity_poly.type
_entity_poly.pdbx_seq_one_letter_code
_entity_poly.pdbx_strand_id
1 'polypeptide(L)'
;EIVMTFMFLIVILGATHKNASPGFAGLAIGLALTLIHLISIPVTNTSVNPARSTSQALFVGDWALGQLWLFWVAPIIGAAIAGLVYKALAPNKD
;
A
#
# COMPACT_ATOMS: atom_id res chain seq x y z
N GLU A 1 -0.04 3.57 8.03
CA GLU A 1 -0.68 2.40 7.38
C GLU A 1 -1.86 2.79 6.48
N ILE A 2 -3.05 3.15 6.98
CA ILE A 2 -4.23 3.45 6.12
C ILE A 2 -3.92 4.44 4.99
N VAL A 3 -3.42 5.65 5.31
CA VAL A 3 -3.12 6.69 4.30
C VAL A 3 -2.00 6.25 3.36
N MET A 4 -0.98 5.57 3.86
CA MET A 4 0.15 5.13 3.04
C MET A 4 -0.27 4.04 2.05
N THR A 5 -1.03 3.03 2.49
CA THR A 5 -1.57 2.01 1.61
C THR A 5 -2.58 2.60 0.63
N PHE A 6 -3.42 3.53 1.08
CA PHE A 6 -4.30 4.28 0.18
C PHE A 6 -3.51 4.94 -0.96
N MET A 7 -2.49 5.72 -0.63
CA MET A 7 -1.65 6.39 -1.64
C MET A 7 -0.94 5.38 -2.54
N PHE A 8 -0.46 4.26 -1.98
CA PHE A 8 0.19 3.21 -2.76
C PHE A 8 -0.74 2.63 -3.83
N LEU A 9 -1.98 2.32 -3.46
CA LEU A 9 -2.96 1.77 -4.39
C LEU A 9 -3.41 2.81 -5.42
N ILE A 10 -3.52 4.10 -5.05
CA ILE A 10 -3.76 5.17 -6.03
C ILE A 10 -2.63 5.24 -7.06
N VAL A 11 -1.36 5.16 -6.63
CA VAL A 11 -0.22 5.14 -7.55
C VAL A 11 -0.25 3.92 -8.45
N ILE A 12 -0.50 2.72 -7.90
CA ILE A 12 -0.59 1.49 -8.71
C ILE A 12 -1.67 1.65 -9.77
N LEU A 13 -2.91 1.95 -9.36
CA LEU A 13 -4.05 2.06 -10.27
C LEU A 13 -3.85 3.13 -11.34
N GLY A 14 -3.30 4.29 -10.95
CA GLY A 14 -2.97 5.39 -11.86
C GLY A 14 -1.86 5.03 -12.85
N ALA A 15 -0.76 4.46 -12.37
CA ALA A 15 0.39 4.11 -13.19
C ALA A 15 0.11 2.95 -14.15
N THR A 16 -0.88 2.10 -13.85
CA THR A 16 -1.32 1.00 -14.73
C THR A 16 -2.58 1.34 -15.54
N HIS A 17 -3.07 2.59 -15.49
CA HIS A 17 -4.28 2.98 -16.22
C HIS A 17 -4.04 2.95 -17.74
N LYS A 18 -5.11 2.74 -18.53
CA LYS A 18 -5.03 2.74 -20.01
C LYS A 18 -4.46 4.03 -20.62
N ASN A 19 -4.61 5.15 -19.90
CA ASN A 19 -4.11 6.47 -20.32
C ASN A 19 -2.70 6.78 -19.77
N ALA A 20 -2.10 5.88 -18.98
CA ALA A 20 -0.75 6.09 -18.45
C ALA A 20 0.30 5.77 -19.51
N SER A 21 1.49 6.37 -19.37
CA SER A 21 2.61 6.11 -20.29
C SER A 21 3.06 4.63 -20.17
N PRO A 22 3.02 3.84 -21.26
CA PRO A 22 3.40 2.42 -21.21
C PRO A 22 4.84 2.22 -20.74
N GLY A 23 5.07 1.16 -19.95
CA GLY A 23 6.40 0.78 -19.49
C GLY A 23 6.92 1.47 -18.22
N PHE A 24 6.26 2.54 -17.74
CA PHE A 24 6.71 3.28 -16.55
C PHE A 24 6.11 2.81 -15.22
N ALA A 25 5.13 1.90 -15.24
CA ALA A 25 4.41 1.47 -14.04
C ALA A 25 5.34 0.92 -12.95
N GLY A 26 6.28 0.05 -13.32
CA GLY A 26 7.22 -0.55 -12.36
C GLY A 26 8.07 0.50 -11.62
N LEU A 27 8.57 1.51 -12.34
CA LEU A 27 9.37 2.59 -11.75
C LEU A 27 8.53 3.44 -10.80
N ALA A 28 7.33 3.84 -11.22
CA ALA A 28 6.42 4.64 -10.40
C ALA A 28 6.02 3.91 -9.11
N ILE A 29 5.65 2.63 -9.21
CA ILE A 29 5.25 1.79 -8.07
C ILE A 29 6.44 1.58 -7.12
N GLY A 30 7.62 1.26 -7.66
CA GLY A 30 8.83 1.06 -6.85
C GLY A 30 9.24 2.31 -6.08
N LEU A 31 9.30 3.47 -6.75
CA LEU A 31 9.63 4.74 -6.10
C LEU A 31 8.58 5.18 -5.08
N ALA A 32 7.29 4.92 -5.34
CA ALA A 32 6.24 5.19 -4.36
C ALA A 32 6.41 4.33 -3.10
N LEU A 33 6.77 3.05 -3.23
CA LEU A 33 7.05 2.21 -2.08
C LEU A 33 8.28 2.72 -1.30
N THR A 34 9.34 3.15 -1.98
CA THR A 34 10.50 3.79 -1.35
C THR A 34 10.08 5.04 -0.56
N LEU A 35 9.27 5.93 -1.15
CA LEU A 35 8.77 7.12 -0.47
C LEU A 35 7.97 6.78 0.79
N ILE A 36 7.09 5.78 0.70
CA ILE A 36 6.29 5.32 1.85
C ILE A 36 7.21 4.87 3.00
N HIS A 37 8.30 4.17 2.70
CA HIS A 37 9.30 3.79 3.69
C HIS A 37 9.99 5.00 4.32
N LEU A 38 10.42 5.97 3.50
CA LEU A 38 11.05 7.20 3.98
C LEU A 38 10.16 7.98 4.97
N ILE A 39 8.83 7.88 4.83
CA ILE A 39 7.88 8.54 5.71
C ILE A 39 7.55 7.70 6.96
N SER A 40 7.29 6.40 6.80
CA SER A 40 6.59 5.61 7.82
C SER A 40 7.45 4.62 8.62
N ILE A 41 8.75 4.47 8.29
CA ILE A 41 9.69 3.66 9.10
C ILE A 41 9.68 4.09 10.58
N PRO A 42 9.81 5.38 10.93
CA PRO A 42 9.88 5.77 12.34
C PRO A 42 8.61 5.53 13.15
N VAL A 43 7.47 5.28 12.48
CA VAL A 43 6.15 5.15 13.14
C VAL A 43 5.76 3.68 13.31
N THR A 44 5.85 2.89 12.25
CA THR A 44 5.37 1.48 12.25
C THR A 44 6.38 0.49 11.67
N ASN A 45 7.63 0.94 11.42
CA ASN A 45 8.61 0.21 10.63
C ASN A 45 8.14 -0.14 9.21
N THR A 46 7.12 0.60 8.72
CA THR A 46 6.46 0.45 7.42
C THR A 46 5.97 -0.97 7.13
N SER A 47 4.68 -1.23 7.35
CA SER A 47 4.05 -2.44 6.84
C SER A 47 3.58 -2.27 5.40
N VAL A 48 2.46 -1.55 5.21
CA VAL A 48 1.66 -1.40 3.98
C VAL A 48 1.39 -2.70 3.19
N ASN A 49 1.70 -3.86 3.78
CA ASN A 49 1.67 -5.18 3.16
C ASN A 49 1.51 -6.25 4.26
N PRO A 50 0.31 -6.83 4.41
CA PRO A 50 0.05 -7.82 5.44
C PRO A 50 0.94 -9.07 5.37
N ALA A 51 1.30 -9.52 4.15
CA ALA A 51 2.18 -10.66 3.98
C ALA A 51 3.62 -10.37 4.44
N ARG A 52 4.12 -9.15 4.17
CA ARG A 52 5.43 -8.69 4.66
C ARG A 52 5.49 -8.60 6.18
N SER A 53 4.42 -8.17 6.84
CA SER A 53 4.35 -8.13 8.30
C SER A 53 4.23 -9.54 8.90
N THR A 54 3.41 -10.39 8.29
CA THR A 54 3.23 -11.78 8.74
C THR A 54 4.53 -12.57 8.66
N SER A 55 5.30 -12.40 7.58
CA SER A 55 6.54 -13.16 7.40
C SER A 55 7.52 -12.95 8.53
N GLN A 56 7.67 -11.72 9.04
CA GLN A 56 8.59 -11.42 10.15
C GLN A 56 7.99 -11.76 11.51
N ALA A 57 6.70 -11.48 11.71
CA ALA A 57 6.03 -11.71 12.99
C ALA A 57 6.05 -13.19 13.42
N LEU A 58 6.01 -14.13 12.46
CA LEU A 58 6.09 -15.56 12.75
C LEU A 58 7.44 -15.98 13.36
N PHE A 59 8.54 -15.32 12.98
CA PHE A 59 9.87 -15.63 13.52
C PHE A 59 10.19 -14.85 14.79
N VAL A 60 9.66 -13.63 14.93
CA VAL A 60 9.82 -12.82 16.16
C VAL A 60 8.95 -13.35 17.29
N GLY A 61 7.71 -13.78 16.99
CA GLY A 61 6.76 -14.24 17.99
C GLY A 61 6.23 -13.13 18.91
N ASP A 62 5.66 -13.54 20.05
CA ASP A 62 5.27 -12.69 21.18
C ASP A 62 4.57 -11.37 20.77
N TRP A 63 5.20 -10.22 21.06
CA TRP A 63 4.65 -8.90 20.81
C TRP A 63 4.33 -8.66 19.32
N ALA A 64 5.10 -9.24 18.40
CA ALA A 64 4.89 -9.03 16.96
C ALA A 64 3.62 -9.73 16.47
N LEU A 65 3.33 -10.94 16.98
CA LEU A 65 2.07 -11.63 16.70
C LEU A 65 0.88 -10.93 17.36
N GLY A 66 1.05 -10.44 18.60
CA GLY A 66 0.01 -9.68 19.30
C GLY A 66 -0.42 -8.39 18.59
N GLN A 67 0.49 -7.77 17.82
CA GLN A 67 0.21 -6.56 17.05
C GLN A 67 -0.13 -6.82 15.57
N LEU A 68 0.04 -8.05 15.07
CA LEU A 68 -0.06 -8.38 13.64
C LEU A 68 -1.41 -8.00 13.01
N TRP A 69 -2.50 -8.09 13.77
CA TRP A 69 -3.85 -7.77 13.30
C TRP A 69 -3.95 -6.34 12.74
N LEU A 70 -3.24 -5.37 13.34
CA LEU A 70 -3.23 -3.97 12.89
C LEU A 70 -2.68 -3.86 11.46
N PHE A 71 -1.64 -4.64 11.16
CA PHE A 71 -0.97 -4.69 9.87
C PHE A 71 -1.73 -5.48 8.80
N TRP A 72 -2.83 -6.12 9.17
CA TRP A 72 -3.83 -6.62 8.24
C TRP A 72 -4.94 -5.60 8.01
N VAL A 73 -5.58 -5.17 9.10
CA VAL A 73 -6.77 -4.31 9.03
C VAL A 73 -6.45 -2.95 8.39
N ALA A 74 -5.41 -2.27 8.85
CA ALA A 74 -5.13 -0.92 8.38
C ALA A 74 -4.73 -0.85 6.89
N PRO A 75 -3.82 -1.71 6.36
CA PRO A 75 -3.54 -1.73 4.93
C PRO A 75 -4.76 -2.10 4.08
N ILE A 76 -5.56 -3.09 4.48
CA ILE A 76 -6.74 -3.51 3.73
C ILE A 76 -7.78 -2.39 3.64
N ILE A 77 -8.04 -1.68 4.75
CA ILE A 77 -8.94 -0.51 4.75
C ILE A 77 -8.40 0.57 3.80
N GLY A 78 -7.11 0.89 3.87
CA GLY A 78 -6.49 1.87 2.97
C GLY A 78 -6.64 1.49 1.50
N ALA A 79 -6.39 0.23 1.17
CA ALA A 79 -6.54 -0.30 -0.19
C ALA A 79 -8.00 -0.26 -0.68
N ALA A 80 -8.96 -0.65 0.16
CA ALA A 80 -10.38 -0.61 -0.17
C ALA A 80 -10.85 0.82 -0.47
N ILE A 81 -10.45 1.79 0.36
CA ILE A 81 -10.75 3.22 0.14
C ILE A 81 -10.13 3.69 -1.18
N ALA A 82 -8.87 3.32 -1.47
CA ALA A 82 -8.22 3.70 -2.72
C ALA A 82 -8.94 3.15 -3.94
N GLY A 83 -9.35 1.88 -3.91
CA GLY A 83 -10.14 1.28 -4.99
C GLY A 83 -11.47 2.00 -5.23
N LEU A 84 -12.18 2.38 -4.16
CA LEU A 84 -13.42 3.14 -4.26
C LEU A 84 -13.20 4.55 -4.81
N VAL A 85 -12.21 5.28 -4.28
CA VAL A 85 -11.88 6.64 -4.71
C VAL A 85 -11.42 6.65 -6.17
N TYR A 86 -10.51 5.74 -6.54
CA TYR A 86 -10.04 5.62 -7.91
C TYR A 86 -11.19 5.31 -8.85
N LYS A 87 -12.07 4.36 -8.50
CA LYS A 87 -13.26 4.05 -9.32
C LYS A 87 -14.19 5.25 -9.50
N ALA A 88 -14.34 6.10 -8.49
CA ALA A 88 -15.21 7.25 -8.53
C ALA A 88 -14.63 8.42 -9.35
N LEU A 89 -13.31 8.60 -9.33
CA LEU A 89 -12.64 9.78 -9.89
C LEU A 89 -11.81 9.50 -11.15
N ALA A 90 -11.53 8.24 -11.48
CA ALA A 90 -10.68 7.89 -12.61
C ALA A 90 -11.29 8.41 -13.93
N PRO A 91 -10.48 9.07 -14.76
CA PRO A 91 -10.96 9.59 -16.04
C PRO A 91 -11.24 8.44 -17.01
N ASN A 92 -12.47 8.46 -17.54
CA ASN A 92 -13.07 7.55 -18.51
C ASN A 92 -13.59 6.22 -17.93
N LYS A 93 -14.85 6.26 -17.48
CA LYS A 93 -15.79 5.18 -17.81
C LYS A 93 -16.00 5.25 -19.32
N ASP A 94 -15.47 4.30 -20.06
CA ASP A 94 -16.15 3.94 -21.31
C ASP A 94 -17.45 3.21 -20.91
#